data_AF-A0A1Q3V955-F1
#
_entry.id   AF-A0A1Q3V955-F1
#
_cell.length_a   1.000
_cell.length_b   1.000
_cell.length_c   1.000
_cell.angle_alpha   90.00
_cell.angle_beta   90.00
_cell.angle_gamma   90.00
#
_symmetry.space_group_name_H-M   'P 1'
#
loop_
_entity.id
_entity.type
_entity.pdbx_description
1 polymer ?
#
loop_
_entity_poly.entity_id
_entity_poly.type
_entity_poly.pdbx_seq_one_letter_code
_entity_poly.pdbx_strand_id
1 'polypeptide(L)'
;MYGPDHKLFELAPIGAALVFVAFIFVKIARPARARGSWLLAAAASSLFAIWSGYAGLTGGWVGFWPLHQAGVWGNQIWFDLLLAVGAAWSLLLPRARSVGMRVVPWTLFVLATGSIGLCAMLARCLYLEASPQGESGGDLA
;
A
#
# COMPACT_ATOMS: atom_id res chain seq x y z
N MET A 1 19.88 5.94 25.46
CA MET A 1 21.27 5.83 24.99
C MET A 1 21.20 5.99 23.47
N TYR A 2 21.60 7.13 22.92
CA TYR A 2 21.27 7.55 21.56
C TYR A 2 22.42 7.19 20.59
N GLY A 3 22.14 6.30 19.62
CA GLY A 3 23.08 5.87 18.57
C GLY A 3 23.06 6.76 17.31
N PRO A 4 23.94 6.51 16.34
CA PRO A 4 24.10 7.30 15.10
C PRO A 4 22.86 7.31 14.16
N ASP A 5 21.81 6.58 14.51
CA ASP A 5 20.65 6.26 13.68
C ASP A 5 19.53 7.33 13.74
N HIS A 6 19.65 8.34 14.63
CA HIS A 6 18.62 9.37 14.88
C HIS A 6 18.18 10.10 13.61
N LYS A 7 19.13 10.47 12.73
CA LYS A 7 18.81 11.19 11.49
C LYS A 7 17.95 10.36 10.54
N LEU A 8 18.17 9.05 10.48
CA LEU A 8 17.36 8.19 9.63
C LEU A 8 15.90 8.21 10.10
N PHE A 9 15.66 8.08 11.40
CA PHE A 9 14.31 8.05 11.97
C PHE A 9 13.61 9.41 11.93
N GLU A 10 14.35 10.51 12.06
CA GLU A 10 13.82 11.88 11.91
C GLU A 10 13.48 12.22 10.46
N LEU A 11 14.31 11.79 9.51
CA LEU A 11 14.14 12.12 8.09
C LEU A 11 13.24 11.14 7.33
N ALA A 12 13.08 9.90 7.80
CA ALA A 12 12.26 8.89 7.13
C ALA A 12 10.82 9.34 6.87
N PRO A 13 10.10 9.99 7.82
CA PRO A 13 8.75 10.51 7.56
C PRO A 13 8.72 11.59 6.47
N ILE A 14 9.71 12.48 6.45
CA ILE A 14 9.83 13.53 5.43
C ILE A 14 10.08 12.91 4.06
N GLY A 15 11.02 11.96 4.00
CA GLY A 15 11.30 11.20 2.78
C GLY A 15 10.06 10.47 2.26
N ALA A 16 9.32 9.79 3.15
CA ALA A 16 8.08 9.11 2.80
C ALA A 16 7.01 10.08 2.27
N ALA A 17 6.86 11.26 2.88
CA ALA A 17 5.93 12.29 2.41
C ALA A 17 6.31 12.80 1.02
N LEU A 18 7.60 13.06 0.75
CA LEU A 18 8.06 13.48 -0.57
C LEU A 18 7.82 12.40 -1.63
N VAL A 19 8.07 11.13 -1.31
CA VAL A 19 7.77 10.00 -2.19
C VAL A 19 6.27 9.88 -2.45
N PHE A 20 5.43 10.09 -1.44
CA PHE A 20 3.97 10.09 -1.59
C PHE A 20 3.48 11.22 -2.50
N VAL A 21 4.01 12.44 -2.34
CA VAL A 21 3.69 13.57 -3.22
C VAL A 21 4.12 13.27 -4.66
N ALA A 22 5.34 12.77 -4.86
CA ALA A 22 5.82 12.36 -6.18
C ALA A 22 4.93 11.26 -6.79
N PHE A 23 4.50 10.28 -5.99
CA PHE A 23 3.57 9.23 -6.40
C PHE A 23 2.25 9.81 -6.93
N ILE A 24 1.66 10.78 -6.22
CA ILE A 24 0.44 11.47 -6.65
C ILE A 24 0.66 12.13 -8.01
N PHE A 25 1.71 12.92 -8.18
CA PHE A 25 1.99 13.62 -9.43
C PHE A 25 2.21 12.64 -10.60
N VAL A 26 2.92 11.53 -10.38
CA VAL A 26 3.08 10.49 -11.40
C VAL A 26 1.74 9.86 -11.79
N LYS A 27 0.84 9.61 -10.83
CA LYS A 27 -0.48 9.03 -11.09
C LYS A 27 -1.45 10.01 -11.74
N ILE A 28 -1.33 11.32 -11.47
CA ILE A 28 -2.06 12.36 -12.20
C ILE A 28 -1.57 12.45 -13.64
N ALA A 29 -0.26 12.40 -13.86
CA ALA A 29 0.35 12.56 -15.18
C ALA A 29 0.22 11.34 -16.10
N ARG A 30 -0.16 10.16 -15.56
CA ARG A 30 -0.24 8.92 -16.35
C ARG A 30 -1.63 8.31 -16.34
N PRO A 31 -2.17 7.87 -17.49
CA PRO A 31 -3.46 7.19 -17.52
C PRO A 31 -3.41 5.90 -16.71
N ALA A 32 -4.50 5.59 -16.01
CA ALA A 32 -4.57 4.44 -15.10
C ALA A 32 -4.27 3.10 -15.79
N ARG A 33 -4.66 2.96 -17.07
CA ARG A 33 -4.43 1.77 -17.91
C ARG A 33 -3.11 1.79 -18.68
N ALA A 34 -2.21 2.74 -18.41
CA ALA A 34 -0.90 2.75 -19.04
C ALA A 34 -0.14 1.44 -18.74
N ARG A 35 0.53 0.88 -19.75
CA ARG A 35 1.44 -0.25 -19.57
C ARG A 35 2.45 0.08 -18.47
N GLY A 36 2.57 -0.81 -17.48
CA GLY A 36 3.46 -0.62 -16.33
C GLY A 36 2.88 0.24 -15.18
N SER A 37 1.61 0.65 -15.22
CA SER A 37 0.96 1.39 -14.12
C SER A 37 0.95 0.60 -12.79
N TRP A 38 1.05 -0.72 -12.87
CA TRP A 38 1.17 -1.65 -11.74
C TRP A 38 2.53 -1.60 -11.04
N LEU A 39 3.61 -1.22 -11.75
CA LEU A 39 4.99 -1.26 -11.22
C LEU A 39 5.14 -0.36 -10.00
N LEU A 40 4.48 0.80 -10.00
CA LEU A 40 4.56 1.74 -8.89
C LEU A 40 3.92 1.17 -7.61
N ALA A 41 2.76 0.52 -7.74
CA ALA A 41 2.11 -0.16 -6.62
C ALA A 41 2.93 -1.38 -6.14
N ALA A 42 3.53 -2.14 -7.06
CA ALA A 42 4.41 -3.25 -6.73
C ALA A 42 5.67 -2.78 -5.99
N ALA A 43 6.31 -1.71 -6.45
CA ALA A 43 7.48 -1.12 -5.82
C ALA A 43 7.14 -0.60 -4.40
N ALA A 44 6.02 0.12 -4.24
CA ALA A 44 5.57 0.58 -2.92
C ALA A 44 5.34 -0.60 -1.96
N SER A 45 4.68 -1.67 -2.42
CA SER A 45 4.49 -2.89 -1.63
C SER A 45 5.81 -3.52 -1.21
N SER A 46 6.75 -3.69 -2.15
CA SER A 46 8.03 -4.35 -1.88
C SER A 46 8.92 -3.53 -0.96
N LEU A 47 9.04 -2.23 -1.18
CA LEU A 47 9.84 -1.33 -0.33
C LEU A 47 9.28 -1.29 1.09
N PHE A 48 7.97 -1.19 1.24
CA PHE A 48 7.35 -1.18 2.57
C PHE A 48 7.43 -2.53 3.27
N ALA A 49 7.38 -3.65 2.52
CA ALA A 49 7.62 -4.98 3.07
C ALA A 49 9.06 -5.15 3.58
N ILE A 50 10.05 -4.66 2.83
CA ILE A 50 11.46 -4.67 3.27
C ILE A 50 11.64 -3.85 4.54
N TRP A 51 11.09 -2.62 4.58
CA TRP A 51 11.15 -1.79 5.78
C TRP A 51 10.44 -2.44 6.97
N SER A 52 9.26 -3.03 6.75
CA SER A 52 8.50 -3.72 7.80
C SER A 52 9.23 -4.96 8.32
N GLY A 53 9.94 -5.68 7.46
CA GLY A 53 10.83 -6.77 7.85
C GLY A 53 11.98 -6.27 8.71
N TYR A 54 12.64 -5.18 8.31
CA TYR A 54 13.69 -4.54 9.11
C TYR A 54 13.17 -4.09 10.49
N ALA A 55 12.00 -3.45 10.53
CA ALA A 55 11.35 -3.03 11.77
C ALA A 55 11.00 -4.22 12.67
N GLY A 56 10.49 -5.33 12.10
CA GLY A 56 10.20 -6.55 12.84
C GLY A 56 11.44 -7.22 13.42
N LEU A 57 12.55 -7.23 12.66
CA LEU A 57 13.83 -7.80 13.10
C LEU A 57 14.53 -6.95 14.17
N THR A 58 14.36 -5.61 14.14
CA THR A 58 15.07 -4.69 15.04
C THR A 58 14.25 -4.23 16.24
N GLY A 59 12.94 -4.03 16.07
CA GLY A 59 11.99 -3.58 17.09
C GLY A 59 11.01 -4.66 17.57
N GLY A 60 11.08 -5.87 17.00
CA GLY A 60 10.16 -6.98 17.28
C GLY A 60 8.89 -6.94 16.44
N TRP A 61 8.35 -8.11 16.08
CA TRP A 61 7.16 -8.26 15.22
C TRP A 61 5.87 -7.65 15.79
N VAL A 62 5.84 -7.36 17.09
CA VAL A 62 4.73 -6.68 17.79
C VAL A 62 5.13 -5.31 18.35
N GLY A 63 6.33 -4.80 17.99
CA GLY A 63 6.87 -3.53 18.50
C GLY A 63 6.03 -2.29 18.14
N PHE A 64 5.17 -2.40 17.12
CA PHE A 64 4.25 -1.33 16.74
C PHE A 64 3.02 -1.23 17.68
N TRP A 65 2.65 -2.31 18.38
CA TRP A 65 1.40 -2.34 19.15
C TRP A 65 1.38 -1.36 20.33
N PRO A 66 2.48 -1.20 21.11
CA PRO A 66 2.53 -0.15 22.13
C PRO A 66 2.45 1.28 21.55
N LEU A 67 2.91 1.51 20.31
CA LEU A 67 2.86 2.83 19.67
C LEU A 67 1.42 3.29 19.42
N HIS A 68 0.51 2.37 19.10
CA HIS A 68 -0.91 2.68 18.95
C HIS A 68 -1.59 3.00 20.29
N GLN A 69 -1.04 2.54 21.42
CA GLN A 69 -1.59 2.78 22.76
C GLN A 69 -0.94 3.96 23.50
N ALA A 70 0.07 4.60 22.91
CA ALA A 70 0.89 5.62 23.56
C ALA A 70 0.14 6.94 23.85
N GLY A 71 -1.13 7.05 23.48
CA GLY A 71 -2.00 8.18 23.78
C GLY A 71 -2.96 8.50 22.64
N VAL A 72 -3.62 9.65 22.71
CA VAL A 72 -4.63 10.09 21.72
C VAL A 72 -4.04 10.16 20.31
N TRP A 73 -2.80 10.64 20.15
CA TRP A 73 -2.13 10.66 18.84
C TRP A 73 -1.83 9.26 18.29
N GLY A 74 -1.41 8.32 19.15
CA GLY A 74 -1.17 6.92 18.74
C GLY A 74 -2.45 6.26 18.24
N ASN A 75 -3.56 6.45 18.99
CA ASN A 75 -4.89 6.00 18.58
C ASN A 75 -5.34 6.65 17.28
N GLN A 76 -5.15 7.96 17.15
CA GLN A 76 -5.59 8.71 15.97
C GLN A 76 -4.87 8.25 14.70
N ILE A 77 -3.56 8.02 14.77
CA ILE A 77 -2.78 7.45 13.65
C ILE A 77 -3.33 6.06 13.29
N TRP A 78 -3.63 5.22 14.28
CA TRP A 78 -4.19 3.90 14.03
C TRP A 78 -5.56 3.97 13.32
N PHE A 79 -6.45 4.85 13.79
CA PHE A 79 -7.76 5.04 13.17
C PHE A 79 -7.64 5.54 11.74
N ASP A 80 -6.77 6.53 11.49
CA ASP A 80 -6.51 7.06 10.16
C ASP A 80 -6.05 5.96 9.18
N LEU A 81 -5.10 5.12 9.60
CA LEU A 81 -4.62 4.00 8.79
C LEU A 81 -5.72 2.98 8.47
N LEU A 82 -6.55 2.61 9.46
CA LEU A 82 -7.67 1.68 9.24
C LEU A 82 -8.73 2.26 8.30
N LEU A 83 -9.06 3.54 8.45
CA LEU A 83 -10.01 4.24 7.58
C LEU A 83 -9.48 4.37 6.15
N ALA A 84 -8.20 4.73 6.00
CA ALA A 84 -7.56 4.83 4.68
C ALA A 84 -7.50 3.48 3.97
N VAL A 85 -7.08 2.42 4.65
CA VAL A 85 -7.05 1.05 4.09
C VAL A 85 -8.47 0.57 3.76
N GLY A 86 -9.44 0.80 4.65
CA GLY A 86 -10.83 0.43 4.44
C GLY A 86 -11.45 1.12 3.22
N ALA A 87 -11.26 2.43 3.10
CA ALA A 87 -11.73 3.21 1.96
C ALA A 87 -11.08 2.74 0.66
N ALA A 88 -9.75 2.62 0.62
CA ALA A 88 -9.02 2.18 -0.57
C ALA A 88 -9.39 0.74 -0.98
N TRP A 89 -9.52 -0.18 -0.02
CA TRP A 89 -9.98 -1.54 -0.28
C TRP A 89 -11.41 -1.57 -0.83
N SER A 90 -12.32 -0.76 -0.27
CA SER A 90 -13.73 -0.70 -0.72
C SER A 90 -13.84 -0.25 -2.18
N LEU A 91 -12.99 0.68 -2.60
CA LEU A 91 -12.92 1.18 -3.98
C LEU A 91 -12.20 0.21 -4.93
N LEU A 92 -11.20 -0.50 -4.42
CA LEU A 92 -10.45 -1.49 -5.19
C LEU A 92 -11.24 -2.78 -5.41
N LEU A 93 -12.08 -3.19 -4.45
CA LEU A 93 -12.83 -4.43 -4.47
C LEU A 93 -13.63 -4.68 -5.76
N PRO A 94 -14.50 -3.75 -6.24
CA PRO A 94 -15.25 -3.96 -7.48
C PRO A 94 -14.33 -4.10 -8.70
N ARG A 95 -13.24 -3.33 -8.76
CA ARG A 95 -12.25 -3.40 -9.85
C ARG A 95 -11.49 -4.72 -9.87
N ALA A 96 -11.08 -5.21 -8.70
CA ALA A 96 -10.43 -6.51 -8.59
C ALA A 96 -11.36 -7.64 -9.05
N ARG A 97 -12.66 -7.55 -8.71
CA ARG A 97 -13.68 -8.51 -9.19
C ARG A 97 -13.87 -8.44 -10.70
N SER A 98 -13.90 -7.25 -11.30
CA SER A 98 -14.12 -7.10 -12.75
C SER A 98 -13.00 -7.70 -13.59
N VAL A 99 -11.79 -7.84 -13.04
CA VAL A 99 -10.67 -8.54 -13.69
C VAL A 99 -10.48 -9.99 -13.21
N GLY A 100 -11.50 -10.57 -12.56
CA GLY A 100 -11.53 -11.99 -12.20
C GLY A 100 -10.67 -12.37 -10.99
N MET A 101 -10.23 -11.42 -10.16
CA MET A 101 -9.44 -11.76 -8.97
C MET A 101 -10.30 -12.46 -7.91
N ARG A 102 -9.77 -13.54 -7.33
CA ARG A 102 -10.33 -14.17 -6.12
C ARG A 102 -10.07 -13.27 -4.92
N VAL A 103 -11.05 -12.45 -4.54
CA VAL A 103 -10.85 -11.36 -3.57
C VAL A 103 -10.59 -11.83 -2.13
N VAL A 104 -11.09 -13.01 -1.72
CA VAL A 104 -10.96 -13.46 -0.31
C VAL A 104 -9.50 -13.64 0.14
N PRO A 105 -8.62 -14.38 -0.59
CA PRO A 105 -7.19 -14.45 -0.24
C PRO A 105 -6.52 -13.08 -0.19
N TRP A 106 -6.86 -12.17 -1.10
CA TRP A 106 -6.30 -10.81 -1.12
C TRP A 106 -6.77 -10.00 0.08
N THR A 107 -8.04 -10.07 0.46
CA THR A 107 -8.56 -9.41 1.66
C THR A 107 -7.87 -9.94 2.92
N LEU A 108 -7.67 -11.25 3.04
CA LEU A 108 -6.92 -11.81 4.17
C LEU A 108 -5.47 -11.30 4.21
N PHE A 109 -4.82 -11.17 3.04
CA PHE A 109 -3.48 -10.62 2.96
C PHE A 109 -3.43 -9.13 3.35
N VAL A 110 -4.42 -8.33 2.94
CA VAL A 110 -4.59 -6.92 3.37
C VAL A 110 -4.80 -6.83 4.87
N LEU A 111 -5.68 -7.66 5.44
CA LEU A 111 -5.93 -7.66 6.89
C LEU A 111 -4.68 -8.04 7.69
N ALA A 112 -3.88 -8.98 7.18
CA ALA A 112 -2.66 -9.42 7.85
C ALA A 112 -1.49 -8.42 7.75
N THR A 113 -1.45 -7.59 6.71
CA THR A 113 -0.24 -6.79 6.38
C THR A 113 -0.50 -5.30 6.10
N GLY A 114 -1.75 -4.86 6.20
CA GLY A 114 -2.19 -3.48 5.93
C GLY A 114 -1.85 -3.03 4.51
N SER A 115 -1.15 -1.90 4.41
CA SER A 115 -0.81 -1.27 3.12
C SER A 115 0.06 -2.13 2.21
N ILE A 116 0.86 -3.08 2.75
CA ILE A 116 1.64 -4.02 1.92
C ILE A 116 0.67 -4.85 1.06
N GLY A 117 -0.27 -5.55 1.70
CA GLY A 117 -1.25 -6.36 1.00
C GLY A 117 -2.14 -5.55 0.08
N LEU A 118 -2.50 -4.33 0.48
CA LEU A 118 -3.34 -3.44 -0.33
C LEU A 118 -2.61 -3.00 -1.61
N CYS A 119 -1.35 -2.57 -1.50
CA CYS A 119 -0.54 -2.19 -2.66
C CYS A 119 -0.25 -3.39 -3.57
N ALA A 120 -0.02 -4.58 -3.01
CA ALA A 120 0.14 -5.81 -3.79
C ALA A 120 -1.14 -6.18 -4.55
N MET A 121 -2.31 -6.10 -3.89
CA MET A 121 -3.62 -6.31 -4.51
C MET A 121 -3.87 -5.31 -5.64
N LEU A 122 -3.55 -4.02 -5.42
CA LEU A 122 -3.67 -2.97 -6.43
C LEU A 122 -2.73 -3.25 -7.62
N ALA A 123 -1.49 -3.64 -7.38
CA ALA A 123 -0.53 -3.99 -8.42
C ALA A 123 -1.05 -5.15 -9.28
N ARG A 124 -1.58 -6.20 -8.65
CA ARG A 124 -2.17 -7.34 -9.38
C ARG A 124 -3.38 -6.91 -10.21
N CYS A 125 -4.26 -6.09 -9.66
CA CYS A 125 -5.43 -5.57 -10.36
C CYS A 125 -5.01 -4.76 -11.61
N LEU A 126 -4.09 -3.81 -11.45
CA LEU A 126 -3.58 -2.99 -12.55
C LEU A 126 -2.84 -3.81 -13.62
N TYR A 127 -2.11 -4.86 -13.23
CA TYR A 127 -1.45 -5.76 -14.17
C TYR A 127 -2.47 -6.50 -15.05
N LEU A 128 -3.56 -6.97 -14.46
CA LEU A 128 -4.64 -7.66 -15.18
C LEU A 128 -5.44 -6.69 -16.06
N GLU A 129 -5.72 -5.48 -15.57
CA GLU A 129 -6.36 -4.42 -16.37
C GLU A 129 -5.53 -4.03 -17.61
N ALA A 130 -4.21 -4.14 -17.55
CA ALA A 130 -3.30 -3.83 -18.65
C ALA A 130 -3.01 -5.03 -19.57
N SER A 131 -3.63 -6.20 -19.34
CA SER A 131 -3.47 -7.38 -20.18
C SER A 131 -4.47 -7.36 -21.36
N PRO A 132 -4.18 -7.98 -22.52
CA PRO A 132 -5.05 -7.94 -23.71
C PRO A 132 -6.50 -8.40 -23.48
N GLN A 133 -6.72 -9.30 -22.52
CA GLN A 133 -8.07 -9.76 -22.12
C GLN A 133 -8.91 -8.66 -21.43
N GLY A 134 -8.26 -7.64 -20.87
CA GLY A 134 -8.91 -6.46 -20.30
C GLY A 134 -9.34 -5.43 -21.34
N GLU A 135 -8.76 -5.45 -22.55
CA GLU A 135 -9.18 -4.61 -23.68
C GLU A 135 -10.48 -5.16 -24.30
N SER A 136 -10.59 -6.48 -24.51
CA SER A 136 -11.78 -7.11 -25.12
C SER A 136 -13.06 -7.03 -24.28
N GLY A 137 -12.96 -6.86 -22.96
CA GLY A 137 -14.12 -6.71 -22.07
C GLY A 137 -14.67 -5.28 -22.00
N GLY A 138 -13.95 -4.29 -22.54
CA GLY A 138 -14.37 -2.89 -22.59
C GLY A 138 -15.14 -2.53 -23.87
N ASP A 139 -14.95 -3.27 -24.96
CA ASP A 139 -15.64 -3.04 -26.24
C ASP A 139 -17.07 -3.61 -26.30
N LEU A 140 -17.52 -4.31 -25.24
CA LEU A 140 -18.85 -4.94 -25.16
C LEU A 140 -19.77 -4.28 -24.11
N ALA A 141 -19.39 -3.13 -23.55
CA ALA A 141 -20.15 -2.35 -22.58
C ALA A 141 -20.38 -0.92 -23.06
#